data_AF-A0A2T2VK98-F1
#
_entry.id   AF-A0A2T2VK98-F1
#
_cell.length_a   1.000
_cell.length_b   1.000
_cell.length_c   1.000
_cell.angle_alpha   90.00
_cell.angle_beta   90.00
_cell.angle_gamma   90.00
#
_symmetry.space_group_name_H-M   'P 1'
#
loop_
_entity.id
_entity.type
_entity.pdbx_description
1 polymer ?
#
loop_
_entity_poly.entity_id
_entity_poly.type
_entity_poly.pdbx_seq_one_letter_code
_entity_poly.pdbx_strand_id
1 'polypeptide(L)'
;MAKTPSYSEIHREHSTWLNTLNFYHDEIKYYQTKLAEVAAKHQYDQVHKKILDYKNSFFDILKDLDELRYKIYKHEHELENLEELSQRTKGIRINEAHDQQRKDIAEFEERYKVLKNDFNELLKQEEIE
;
A
#
# COMPACT_ATOMS: atom_id res chain seq x y z
N MET A 1 -6.48 19.44 -24.72
CA MET A 1 -6.73 17.98 -24.73
C MET A 1 -5.72 17.37 -23.77
N ALA A 2 -6.16 16.68 -22.71
CA ALA A 2 -5.23 15.99 -21.82
C ALA A 2 -4.47 14.92 -22.64
N LYS A 3 -3.15 14.95 -22.58
CA LYS A 3 -2.30 13.97 -23.27
C LYS A 3 -2.52 12.62 -22.62
N THR A 4 -3.01 11.64 -23.39
CA THR A 4 -3.09 10.24 -22.94
C THR A 4 -1.68 9.76 -22.59
N PRO A 5 -1.46 9.20 -21.39
CA PRO A 5 -0.15 8.65 -21.04
C PRO A 5 0.19 7.47 -21.97
N SER A 6 1.43 7.43 -22.42
CA SER A 6 1.96 6.30 -23.19
C SER A 6 2.11 5.05 -22.32
N TYR A 7 2.15 3.88 -22.95
CA TYR A 7 2.43 2.62 -22.25
C TYR A 7 3.70 2.70 -21.40
N SER A 8 4.79 3.26 -21.93
CA SER A 8 6.03 3.44 -21.19
C SER A 8 5.90 4.36 -19.96
N GLU A 9 5.03 5.37 -20.01
CA GLU A 9 4.78 6.25 -18.87
C GLU A 9 4.01 5.48 -17.78
N ILE A 10 2.99 4.71 -18.17
CA ILE A 10 2.19 3.88 -17.26
C ILE A 10 3.06 2.78 -16.62
N HIS A 11 3.83 2.04 -17.41
CA HIS A 11 4.71 0.98 -16.92
C HIS A 11 5.73 1.49 -15.88
N ARG A 12 6.30 2.68 -16.14
CA ARG A 12 7.22 3.33 -15.19
C ARG A 12 6.51 3.72 -13.89
N GLU A 13 5.27 4.19 -13.98
CA GLU A 13 4.45 4.56 -12.83
C GLU A 13 4.09 3.34 -11.99
N HIS A 14 3.64 2.25 -12.62
CA HIS A 14 3.42 0.95 -11.97
C HIS A 14 4.68 0.45 -11.25
N SER A 15 5.84 0.48 -11.92
CA SER A 15 7.12 0.08 -11.33
C SER A 15 7.46 0.91 -10.09
N THR A 16 7.18 2.21 -10.15
CA THR A 16 7.37 3.12 -9.00
C THR A 16 6.44 2.73 -7.85
N TRP A 17 5.15 2.51 -8.11
CA TRP A 17 4.19 2.09 -7.09
C TRP A 17 4.56 0.75 -6.47
N LEU A 18 4.93 -0.25 -7.27
CA LEU A 18 5.31 -1.57 -6.75
C LEU A 18 6.52 -1.48 -5.81
N ASN A 19 7.52 -0.66 -6.15
CA ASN A 19 8.67 -0.43 -5.28
C ASN A 19 8.26 0.27 -3.97
N THR A 20 7.40 1.28 -4.05
CA THR A 20 6.86 1.96 -2.88
C THR A 20 6.05 1.02 -1.98
N LEU A 21 5.19 0.18 -2.56
CA LEU A 21 4.44 -0.84 -1.82
C LEU A 21 5.37 -1.89 -1.19
N ASN A 22 6.45 -2.28 -1.86
CA ASN A 22 7.47 -3.17 -1.28
C ASN A 22 8.12 -2.54 -0.04
N PHE A 23 8.50 -1.26 -0.14
CA PHE A 23 9.04 -0.52 0.99
C PHE A 23 8.06 -0.48 2.18
N TYR A 24 6.79 -0.14 1.94
CA TYR A 24 5.79 -0.10 3.02
C TYR A 24 5.55 -1.47 3.66
N HIS A 25 5.54 -2.54 2.86
CA HIS A 25 5.42 -3.89 3.38
C HIS A 25 6.58 -4.25 4.33
N ASP A 26 7.81 -3.91 3.97
CA ASP A 26 8.98 -4.19 4.82
C ASP A 26 8.97 -3.33 6.09
N GLU A 27 8.54 -2.07 5.97
CA GLU A 27 8.35 -1.19 7.13
C GLU A 27 7.28 -1.71 8.09
N ILE A 28 6.17 -2.27 7.59
CA ILE A 28 5.14 -2.91 8.42
C ILE A 28 5.68 -4.15 9.13
N LYS A 29 6.49 -4.97 8.46
CA LYS A 29 7.14 -6.13 9.11
C LYS A 29 8.07 -5.71 10.25
N TYR A 30 8.80 -4.60 10.04
CA TYR A 30 9.59 -4.00 11.10
C TYR A 30 8.70 -3.55 12.27
N TYR A 31 7.59 -2.86 12.00
CA TYR A 31 6.64 -2.43 13.04
C TYR A 31 5.98 -3.58 13.79
N GLN A 32 5.64 -4.68 13.11
CA GLN A 32 5.15 -5.90 13.77
C GLN A 32 6.19 -6.48 14.74
N THR A 33 7.46 -6.46 14.36
CA THR A 33 8.56 -6.89 15.24
C THR A 33 8.65 -5.99 16.47
N LYS A 34 8.58 -4.66 16.29
CA LYS A 34 8.58 -3.70 17.40
C LYS A 34 7.36 -3.82 18.31
N LEU A 35 6.19 -4.07 17.73
CA LEU A 35 4.98 -4.31 18.52
C LEU A 35 5.12 -5.57 19.38
N ALA A 36 5.76 -6.63 18.87
CA ALA A 36 6.04 -7.82 19.66
C ALA A 36 7.02 -7.57 20.82
N GLU A 37 8.05 -6.73 20.61
CA GLU A 37 8.95 -6.30 21.68
C GLU A 37 8.19 -5.53 22.78
N VAL A 38 7.32 -4.59 22.41
CA VAL A 38 6.45 -3.84 23.35
C VAL A 38 5.51 -4.79 24.10
N ALA A 39 4.87 -5.72 23.39
CA ALA A 39 3.98 -6.71 23.98
C ALA A 39 4.68 -7.61 25.00
N ALA A 40 5.96 -7.95 24.78
CA ALA A 40 6.73 -8.76 25.72
C ALA A 40 7.07 -8.01 27.03
N LYS A 41 7.19 -6.67 26.99
CA LYS A 41 7.48 -5.84 28.16
C LYS A 41 6.26 -5.66 29.07
N HIS A 42 5.06 -5.63 28.52
CA HIS A 42 3.82 -5.32 29.24
C HIS A 42 2.96 -6.57 29.46
N GLN A 43 2.99 -7.12 30.69
CA GLN A 43 2.20 -8.32 31.07
C GLN A 43 0.78 -8.01 31.56
N TYR A 44 0.28 -6.78 31.44
CA TYR A 44 -1.01 -6.35 31.99
C TYR A 44 -2.11 -6.17 30.92
N ASP A 45 -3.34 -6.56 31.27
CA ASP A 45 -4.51 -6.67 30.38
C ASP A 45 -4.86 -5.39 29.59
N GLN A 46 -4.56 -4.20 30.10
CA GLN A 46 -4.93 -2.93 29.42
C GLN A 46 -4.08 -2.64 28.18
N VAL A 47 -2.81 -3.04 28.17
CA VAL A 47 -1.92 -2.86 27.00
C VAL A 47 -2.28 -3.86 25.90
N HIS A 48 -2.87 -5.01 26.29
CA HIS A 48 -3.23 -6.09 25.38
C HIS A 48 -4.24 -5.66 24.30
N LYS A 49 -5.23 -4.82 24.65
CA LYS A 49 -6.20 -4.31 23.68
C LYS A 49 -5.53 -3.44 22.62
N LYS A 50 -4.68 -2.49 23.04
CA LYS A 50 -3.98 -1.59 22.11
C LYS A 50 -3.06 -2.37 21.18
N ILE A 51 -2.37 -3.39 21.69
CA ILE A 51 -1.54 -4.29 20.89
C ILE A 51 -2.38 -5.04 19.84
N LEU A 52 -3.54 -5.56 20.24
CA LEU A 52 -4.44 -6.26 19.33
C LEU A 52 -4.96 -5.35 18.23
N ASP A 53 -5.33 -4.11 18.58
CA ASP A 53 -5.80 -3.10 17.62
C ASP A 53 -4.72 -2.82 16.57
N TYR A 54 -3.46 -2.57 16.96
CA TYR A 54 -2.35 -2.38 16.01
C TYR A 54 -2.08 -3.61 15.15
N LYS A 55 -2.13 -4.81 15.74
CA LYS A 55 -1.94 -6.05 14.98
C LYS A 55 -2.99 -6.19 13.87
N ASN A 56 -4.24 -5.90 14.18
CA ASN A 56 -5.33 -5.92 13.20
C ASN A 56 -5.13 -4.84 12.13
N SER A 57 -4.78 -3.61 12.52
CA SER A 57 -4.50 -2.55 11.56
C SER A 57 -3.33 -2.87 10.62
N PHE A 58 -2.25 -3.49 11.12
CA PHE A 58 -1.16 -3.96 10.26
C PHE A 58 -1.62 -5.05 9.29
N PHE A 59 -2.46 -5.98 9.75
CA PHE A 59 -3.02 -7.02 8.89
C PHE A 59 -3.88 -6.41 7.77
N ASP A 60 -4.76 -5.47 8.09
CA ASP A 60 -5.63 -4.80 7.12
C ASP A 60 -4.81 -4.04 6.07
N ILE A 61 -3.79 -3.29 6.48
CA ILE A 61 -2.90 -2.60 5.54
C ILE A 61 -2.14 -3.58 4.64
N LEU A 62 -1.63 -4.69 5.18
CA LEU A 62 -0.93 -5.69 4.36
C LEU A 62 -1.87 -6.33 3.34
N LYS A 63 -3.12 -6.61 3.72
CA LYS A 63 -4.13 -7.12 2.81
C LYS A 63 -4.40 -6.12 1.68
N ASP A 64 -4.62 -4.85 2.00
CA ASP A 64 -4.88 -3.82 1.01
C ASP A 64 -3.69 -3.61 0.06
N LEU A 65 -2.46 -3.71 0.59
CA LEU A 65 -1.22 -3.64 -0.16
C LEU A 65 -1.14 -4.78 -1.19
N ASP A 66 -1.48 -6.01 -0.80
CA ASP A 66 -1.50 -7.15 -1.71
C ASP A 66 -2.60 -7.02 -2.77
N GLU A 67 -3.78 -6.51 -2.41
CA GLU A 67 -4.85 -6.21 -3.37
C GLU A 67 -4.41 -5.16 -4.40
N LEU A 68 -3.70 -4.11 -3.97
CA LEU A 68 -3.16 -3.07 -4.86
C LEU A 68 -2.11 -3.63 -5.81
N ARG A 69 -1.16 -4.43 -5.30
CA ARG A 69 -0.17 -5.12 -6.14
C ARG A 69 -0.87 -5.96 -7.20
N TYR A 70 -1.86 -6.75 -6.80
CA TYR A 70 -2.63 -7.57 -7.73
C TYR A 70 -3.32 -6.72 -8.81
N LYS A 71 -3.97 -5.62 -8.43
CA LYS A 71 -4.59 -4.68 -9.39
C LYS A 71 -3.55 -4.12 -10.37
N ILE A 72 -2.38 -3.71 -9.90
CA ILE A 72 -1.29 -3.18 -10.73
C ILE A 72 -0.82 -4.24 -11.73
N TYR A 73 -0.50 -5.45 -11.26
CA TYR A 73 -0.07 -6.54 -12.15
C TYR A 73 -1.13 -6.92 -13.18
N LYS A 74 -2.41 -6.94 -12.77
CA LYS A 74 -3.52 -7.21 -13.69
C LYS A 74 -3.60 -6.14 -14.78
N HIS A 75 -3.49 -4.87 -14.41
CA HIS A 75 -3.54 -3.77 -15.37
C HIS A 75 -2.32 -3.77 -16.30
N GLU A 76 -1.12 -4.06 -15.78
CA GLU A 76 0.09 -4.24 -16.60
C GLU A 76 -0.10 -5.35 -17.65
N HIS A 77 -0.63 -6.50 -17.24
CA HIS A 77 -0.91 -7.59 -18.16
C HIS A 77 -1.99 -7.24 -19.20
N GLU A 78 -3.00 -6.48 -18.81
CA GLU A 78 -4.01 -5.97 -19.74
C GLU A 78 -3.37 -5.02 -20.78
N LEU A 79 -2.41 -4.18 -20.39
CA LEU A 79 -1.70 -3.28 -21.28
C LEU A 79 -0.84 -4.02 -22.32
N GLU A 80 -0.07 -5.03 -21.89
CA GLU A 80 0.76 -5.87 -22.78
C GLU A 80 -0.09 -6.50 -23.89
N ASN A 81 -1.23 -7.11 -23.52
CA ASN A 81 -2.16 -7.73 -24.46
C ASN A 81 -2.83 -6.72 -25.43
N LEU A 82 -2.84 -5.44 -25.08
CA LEU A 82 -3.48 -4.38 -25.87
C LEU A 82 -2.51 -3.69 -26.83
N GLU A 83 -1.22 -3.66 -26.52
CA GLU A 83 -0.19 -3.23 -27.48
C GLU A 83 -0.24 -4.12 -28.75
N GLU A 84 -0.58 -5.41 -28.58
CA GLU A 84 -0.73 -6.38 -29.67
C GLU A 84 -2.03 -6.22 -30.51
N LEU A 85 -3.05 -5.48 -30.04
CA LEU A 85 -4.39 -5.44 -30.66
C LEU A 85 -4.95 -4.01 -30.83
N SER A 86 -5.36 -3.65 -32.07
CA SER A 86 -5.97 -2.37 -32.50
C SER A 86 -6.82 -1.60 -31.46
N GLN A 87 -6.64 -0.26 -31.43
CA GLN A 87 -6.34 0.48 -30.18
C GLN A 87 -7.38 1.52 -29.68
N ARG A 88 -8.44 1.90 -30.43
CA ARG A 88 -9.21 3.11 -30.06
C ARG A 88 -10.14 2.98 -28.85
N THR A 89 -11.08 2.04 -28.84
CA THR A 89 -12.03 1.89 -27.71
C THR A 89 -11.36 1.28 -26.48
N LYS A 90 -10.37 0.43 -26.70
CA LYS A 90 -9.53 -0.18 -25.66
C LYS A 90 -8.70 0.87 -24.90
N GLY A 91 -8.16 1.87 -25.61
CA GLY A 91 -7.35 2.94 -25.01
C GLY A 91 -8.10 3.84 -24.01
N ILE A 92 -9.42 4.02 -24.13
CA ILE A 92 -10.21 4.83 -23.17
C ILE A 92 -10.33 4.10 -21.83
N ARG A 93 -10.67 2.80 -21.86
CA ARG A 93 -10.85 1.99 -20.64
C ARG A 93 -9.56 1.81 -19.84
N ILE A 94 -8.42 1.70 -20.53
CA ILE A 94 -7.08 1.67 -19.92
C ILE A 94 -6.86 2.90 -19.05
N ASN A 95 -7.15 4.10 -19.58
CA ASN A 95 -6.90 5.33 -18.85
C ASN A 95 -7.78 5.44 -17.60
N GLU A 96 -9.05 5.04 -17.70
CA GLU A 96 -9.96 5.01 -16.56
C GLU A 96 -9.48 4.04 -15.47
N ALA A 97 -8.99 2.85 -15.85
CA ALA A 97 -8.43 1.88 -14.93
C ALA A 97 -7.15 2.41 -14.24
N HIS A 98 -6.24 3.01 -15.02
CA HIS A 98 -5.03 3.63 -14.52
C HIS A 98 -5.32 4.78 -13.54
N ASP A 99 -6.25 5.66 -13.89
CA ASP A 99 -6.65 6.78 -13.02
C ASP A 99 -7.34 6.30 -11.74
N GLN A 100 -8.04 5.16 -11.79
CA GLN A 100 -8.56 4.54 -10.58
C GLN A 100 -7.43 3.99 -9.71
N GLN A 101 -6.41 3.36 -10.28
CA GLN A 101 -5.24 2.89 -9.52
C GLN A 101 -4.48 4.03 -8.85
N ARG A 102 -4.33 5.18 -9.51
CA ARG A 102 -3.77 6.39 -8.89
C ARG A 102 -4.52 6.78 -7.62
N LYS A 103 -5.86 6.76 -7.66
CA LYS A 103 -6.70 7.07 -6.50
C LYS A 103 -6.54 6.02 -5.41
N ASP A 104 -6.61 4.74 -5.79
CA ASP A 104 -6.48 3.63 -4.84
C ASP A 104 -5.12 3.68 -4.11
N ILE A 105 -4.03 4.01 -4.82
CA ILE A 105 -2.70 4.20 -4.22
C ILE A 105 -2.67 5.40 -3.29
N ALA A 106 -3.19 6.56 -3.72
CA ALA A 106 -3.20 7.76 -2.88
C ALA A 106 -4.02 7.56 -1.58
N GLU A 107 -5.18 6.89 -1.68
CA GLU A 107 -6.01 6.55 -0.52
C GLU A 107 -5.31 5.57 0.42
N PHE A 108 -4.58 4.60 -0.14
CA PHE A 108 -3.75 3.71 0.65
C PHE A 108 -2.62 4.44 1.37
N GLU A 109 -1.89 5.32 0.68
CA GLU A 109 -0.78 6.07 1.27
C GLU A 109 -1.22 6.94 2.44
N GLU A 110 -2.38 7.57 2.35
CA GLU A 110 -2.92 8.36 3.46
C GLU A 110 -3.26 7.48 4.67
N ARG A 111 -3.93 6.34 4.46
CA ARG A 111 -4.23 5.40 5.55
C ARG A 111 -2.97 4.82 6.17
N TYR A 112 -1.99 4.47 5.35
CA TYR A 112 -0.70 4.00 5.80
C TYR A 112 0.02 5.04 6.66
N LYS A 113 0.04 6.30 6.20
CA LYS A 113 0.68 7.41 6.91
C LYS A 113 0.04 7.67 8.28
N VAL A 114 -1.28 7.60 8.38
CA VAL A 114 -1.98 7.71 9.68
C VAL A 114 -1.52 6.60 10.62
N LEU A 115 -1.60 5.33 10.19
CA LEU A 115 -1.17 4.20 11.01
C LEU A 115 0.31 4.30 11.44
N LYS A 116 1.18 4.71 10.51
CA LYS A 116 2.60 4.93 10.75
C LYS A 116 2.84 5.99 11.82
N ASN A 117 2.15 7.13 11.73
CA ASN A 117 2.30 8.19 12.72
C ASN A 117 1.81 7.71 14.10
N ASP A 118 0.63 7.11 14.15
CA ASP A 118 0.04 6.61 15.40
C ASP A 118 0.93 5.56 16.08
N PHE A 119 1.54 4.66 15.29
CA PHE A 119 2.45 3.66 15.83
C PHE A 119 3.79 4.26 16.28
N ASN A 120 4.34 5.24 15.56
CA ASN A 120 5.56 5.92 15.99
C ASN A 120 5.34 6.73 17.28
N GLU A 121 4.14 7.26 17.52
CA GLU A 121 3.82 7.89 18.80
C GLU A 121 3.80 6.88 19.95
N LEU A 122 3.27 5.67 19.73
CA LEU A 122 3.37 4.57 20.70
C LEU A 122 4.84 4.28 21.03
N LEU A 123 5.70 4.11 20.01
CA LEU A 123 7.11 3.77 20.24
C LEU A 123 7.84 4.85 21.04
N LYS A 124 7.56 6.13 20.78
CA LYS A 124 8.15 7.24 21.55
C LYS A 124 7.73 7.24 23.01
N GLN A 125 6.48 6.87 23.31
CA GLN A 125 6.01 6.75 24.70
C GLN A 125 6.77 5.65 25.43
N GLU A 126 7.03 4.53 24.76
CA GLU A 126 7.76 3.36 25.29
C GLU A 126 9.28 3.56 25.45
N GLU A 127 9.87 4.57 24.80
CA GLU A 127 11.30 4.92 24.95
C GLU A 127 11.56 5.92 26.08
N ILE A 128 10.51 6.58 26.58
CA ILE A 128 10.59 7.59 27.65
C ILE A 128 10.34 6.98 29.05
N GLU A 129 9.69 5.81 29.12
CA GLU A 129 9.48 5.01 30.34
C GLU A 129 10.61 4.00 30.60
#